data_AF-A0A9D6EVL0-F1
#
_entry.id   AF-A0A9D6EVL0-F1
#
_cell.length_a   1.000
_cell.length_b   1.000
_cell.length_c   1.000
_cell.angle_alpha   90.00
_cell.angle_beta   90.00
_cell.angle_gamma   90.00
#
_symmetry.space_group_name_H-M   'P 1'
#
loop_
_entity.id
_entity.type
_entity.pdbx_description
1 polymer ?
#
loop_
_entity_poly.entity_id
_entity_poly.type
_entity_poly.pdbx_seq_one_letter_code
_entity_poly.pdbx_strand_id
1 'polypeptide(L)'
;MDTIRLTITPQIREVLDTLKRRYPPLSEPEILKVALSEFYAQHTTFSESEKVDMERLMKDGRKTFARWLKKRGKDIDKLTEDEAYEIIKNA
;
A
#
# COMPACT_ATOMS: atom_id res chain seq x y z
N MET A 1 -8.44 34.16 -7.10
CA MET A 1 -9.20 33.06 -6.49
C MET A 1 -9.85 32.31 -7.63
N ASP A 2 -9.32 31.14 -7.98
CA ASP A 2 -9.87 30.35 -9.06
C ASP A 2 -11.14 29.67 -8.57
N THR A 3 -12.23 29.85 -9.32
CA THR A 3 -13.55 29.32 -8.96
C THR A 3 -13.89 28.17 -9.90
N ILE A 4 -14.02 26.98 -9.34
CA ILE A 4 -14.43 25.79 -10.08
C ILE A 4 -15.94 25.61 -9.87
N ARG A 5 -16.70 25.51 -10.96
CA ARG A 5 -18.13 25.17 -10.90
C ARG A 5 -18.29 23.66 -11.03
N LEU A 6 -18.92 23.05 -10.04
CA LEU A 6 -19.20 21.61 -10.02
C LEU A 6 -20.70 21.39 -10.25
N THR A 7 -21.04 20.49 -11.17
CA THR A 7 -22.41 20.03 -11.36
C THR A 7 -22.70 18.95 -10.32
N ILE A 8 -23.61 19.23 -9.39
CA ILE A 8 -24.03 18.25 -8.39
C ILE A 8 -24.99 17.26 -9.03
N THR A 9 -24.49 16.07 -9.35
CA THR A 9 -25.33 14.95 -9.79
C THR A 9 -26.09 14.35 -8.59
N PRO A 10 -27.15 13.56 -8.82
CA PRO A 10 -27.87 12.88 -7.74
C PRO A 10 -26.95 12.04 -6.83
N GLN A 11 -25.97 11.35 -7.42
CA GLN A 11 -25.00 10.54 -6.67
C GLN A 11 -24.11 11.40 -5.76
N ILE A 12 -23.67 12.56 -6.25
CA ILE A 12 -22.86 13.49 -5.43
C ILE A 12 -23.68 14.03 -4.26
N ARG A 13 -24.98 14.27 -4.47
CA ARG A 13 -25.88 14.74 -3.41
C ARG A 13 -26.01 13.72 -2.28
N GLU A 14 -26.20 12.43 -2.60
CA GLU A 14 -26.26 11.36 -1.58
C GLU A 14 -24.96 11.25 -0.77
N VAL A 15 -23.81 11.40 -1.43
CA VAL A 15 -22.50 11.42 -0.77
C VAL A 15 -22.38 12.65 0.15
N LEU A 16 -22.78 13.83 -0.31
CA LEU A 16 -22.76 15.05 0.50
C LEU A 16 -23.68 14.94 1.72
N ASP A 17 -24.89 14.39 1.57
CA ASP A 17 -25.81 14.16 2.69
C ASP A 17 -25.22 13.20 3.72
N THR A 18 -24.52 12.17 3.26
CA THR A 18 -23.80 11.22 4.13
C THR A 18 -22.66 11.90 4.87
N LEU A 19 -21.84 12.70 4.16
CA LEU A 19 -20.71 13.39 4.75
C LEU A 19 -21.13 14.53 5.69
N LYS A 20 -22.28 15.17 5.45
CA LYS A 20 -22.83 16.22 6.32
C LYS A 20 -23.23 15.68 7.69
N ARG A 21 -23.63 14.41 7.78
CA ARG A 21 -23.83 13.73 9.08
C ARG A 21 -22.51 13.51 9.82
N ARG A 22 -21.43 13.24 9.07
CA ARG A 22 -20.08 13.02 9.62
C ARG A 22 -19.37 14.32 10.00
N TYR A 23 -19.66 15.41 9.30
CA TYR A 23 -19.11 16.75 9.54
C TYR A 23 -20.22 17.81 9.65
N PRO A 24 -21.03 17.79 10.73
CA PRO A 24 -22.17 18.70 10.89
C PRO A 24 -21.87 20.21 10.84
N PRO A 25 -20.73 20.72 11.35
CA PRO A 25 -20.47 22.15 11.36
C PRO A 25 -19.90 22.68 10.04
N LEU A 26 -19.57 21.81 9.08
CA LEU A 26 -18.90 22.21 7.85
C LEU A 26 -19.93 22.52 6.75
N SER A 27 -19.62 23.54 5.95
CA SER A 27 -20.34 23.81 4.71
C SER A 27 -20.03 22.76 3.64
N GLU A 28 -20.92 22.56 2.67
CA GLU A 28 -20.72 21.58 1.59
C GLU A 28 -19.38 21.73 0.85
N PRO A 29 -18.89 22.96 0.52
CA PRO A 29 -17.57 23.13 -0.07
C PRO A 29 -16.41 22.74 0.85
N GLU A 30 -16.55 22.92 2.16
CA GLU A 30 -15.54 22.53 3.15
C GLU A 30 -15.50 21.01 3.31
N ILE A 31 -16.67 20.37 3.32
CA ILE A 31 -16.79 18.91 3.33
C ILE A 31 -16.08 18.32 2.10
N LEU A 32 -16.27 18.89 0.92
CA LEU A 32 -15.59 18.44 -0.31
C LEU A 32 -14.07 18.57 -0.20
N LYS A 33 -13.56 19.68 0.35
CA LYS A 33 -12.12 19.87 0.56
C LYS A 33 -11.55 18.80 1.49
N VAL A 34 -12.19 18.58 2.65
CA VAL A 34 -11.77 17.58 3.62
C VAL A 34 -11.79 16.19 3.01
N ALA A 35 -12.89 15.80 2.36
CA ALA A 35 -13.01 14.49 1.74
C ALA A 35 -11.96 14.25 0.65
N LEU A 36 -11.68 15.25 -0.19
CA LEU A 36 -10.65 15.16 -1.23
C LEU A 36 -9.24 15.10 -0.63
N SER A 37 -8.98 15.85 0.43
CA SER A 37 -7.70 15.79 1.15
C SER A 37 -7.50 14.43 1.83
N GLU A 38 -8.53 13.86 2.45
CA GLU A 38 -8.48 12.51 3.02
C GLU A 38 -8.25 11.46 1.93
N PHE A 39 -8.97 11.55 0.81
CA PHE A 39 -8.78 10.68 -0.34
C PHE A 39 -7.35 10.78 -0.88
N TYR A 40 -6.85 11.99 -1.08
CA TYR A 40 -5.48 12.21 -1.55
C TYR A 40 -4.44 11.65 -0.57
N ALA A 41 -4.60 11.87 0.73
CA ALA A 41 -3.70 11.31 1.73
C ALA A 41 -3.71 9.77 1.72
N GLN A 42 -4.88 9.14 1.67
CA GLN A 42 -4.98 7.69 1.60
C GLN A 42 -4.32 7.11 0.35
N HIS A 43 -4.49 7.74 -0.82
CA HIS A 43 -3.97 7.22 -2.08
C HIS A 43 -2.53 7.65 -2.39
N THR A 44 -2.03 8.72 -1.78
CA THR A 44 -0.65 9.21 -1.99
C THR A 44 0.30 8.69 -0.93
N THR A 45 -0.13 8.52 0.33
CA THR A 45 0.71 7.89 1.34
C THR A 45 1.00 6.43 1.00
N PHE A 46 0.06 5.73 0.33
CA PHE A 46 0.32 4.39 -0.19
C PHE A 46 1.40 4.36 -1.28
N SER A 47 1.46 5.36 -2.18
CA SER A 47 2.40 5.34 -3.31
C SER A 47 3.86 5.62 -2.93
N GLU A 48 4.12 6.29 -1.80
CA GLU A 48 5.48 6.41 -1.25
C GLU A 48 5.92 5.15 -0.49
N SER A 49 4.98 4.44 0.16
CA SER A 49 5.27 3.17 0.85
C SER A 49 5.31 1.94 -0.06
N GLU A 50 4.76 2.03 -1.29
CA GLU A 50 4.77 0.95 -2.29
C GLU A 50 5.96 1.00 -3.26
N LYS A 51 6.95 1.88 -3.04
CA LYS A 51 8.31 1.50 -3.41
C LYS A 51 8.77 0.45 -2.40
N VAL A 52 8.21 -0.75 -2.56
CA VAL A 52 8.79 -1.96 -2.02
C VAL A 52 10.25 -1.92 -2.42
N ASP A 53 11.10 -1.64 -1.44
CA ASP A 53 12.54 -1.65 -1.62
C ASP A 53 12.90 -3.11 -1.87
N MET A 54 12.83 -3.51 -3.15
CA MET A 54 13.07 -4.87 -3.60
C MET A 54 14.49 -5.30 -3.20
N GLU A 55 15.44 -4.36 -3.12
CA GLU A 55 16.77 -4.65 -2.59
C GLU A 55 16.71 -5.02 -1.11
N ARG A 56 15.95 -4.27 -0.29
CA ARG A 56 15.75 -4.60 1.13
C ARG A 56 15.02 -5.93 1.31
N LEU A 57 13.94 -6.18 0.56
CA LEU A 57 13.22 -7.46 0.63
C LEU A 57 14.10 -8.63 0.18
N MET A 58 14.86 -8.49 -0.91
CA MET A 58 15.79 -9.54 -1.35
C MET A 58 16.90 -9.76 -0.33
N LYS A 59 17.42 -8.70 0.30
CA LYS A 59 18.46 -8.81 1.33
C LYS A 59 17.95 -9.51 2.59
N ASP A 60 16.77 -9.14 3.07
CA ASP A 60 16.14 -9.75 4.24
C ASP A 60 15.69 -11.20 3.96
N GLY A 61 15.16 -11.44 2.76
CA GLY A 61 14.82 -12.78 2.25
C GLY A 61 16.05 -13.69 2.17
N ARG A 62 17.14 -13.22 1.53
CA ARG A 62 18.40 -13.97 1.40
C ARG A 62 19.00 -14.29 2.77
N LYS A 63 18.99 -13.34 3.71
CA LYS A 63 19.50 -13.56 5.08
C LYS A 63 18.69 -14.61 5.83
N THR A 64 17.37 -14.59 5.67
CA THR A 64 16.46 -15.54 6.32
C THR A 64 16.63 -16.93 5.72
N PHE A 65 16.70 -17.02 4.39
CA PHE A 65 16.92 -18.26 3.66
C PHE A 65 18.29 -18.88 3.99
N ALA A 66 19.36 -18.10 4.01
CA ALA A 66 20.69 -18.57 4.40
C ALA A 66 20.73 -19.11 5.84
N ARG A 67 20.00 -18.48 6.77
CA ARG A 67 19.89 -18.97 8.16
C ARG A 67 19.15 -20.30 8.24
N TRP A 68 18.09 -20.45 7.46
CA TRP A 68 17.31 -21.68 7.38
C TRP A 68 18.11 -22.83 6.73
N LEU A 69 18.86 -22.54 5.67
CA LEU A 69 19.79 -23.50 5.04
C LEU A 69 20.89 -23.96 6.01
N LYS A 70 21.50 -23.04 6.76
CA LYS A 70 22.51 -23.38 7.78
C LYS A 70 21.97 -24.34 8.85
N LYS A 71 20.72 -24.18 9.28
CA LYS A 71 20.09 -25.14 10.21
C LYS A 71 19.96 -26.55 9.64
N ARG A 72 19.89 -26.68 8.31
CA ARG A 72 19.86 -27.95 7.57
C ARG A 72 21.26 -28.41 7.14
N GLY A 73 22.33 -27.76 7.62
CA GLY A 73 23.72 -28.10 7.29
C GLY A 73 24.14 -27.73 5.87
N LYS A 74 23.36 -26.91 5.17
CA LYS A 74 23.63 -26.47 3.80
C LYS A 74 24.08 -25.01 3.75
N ASP A 75 24.96 -24.70 2.81
CA ASP A 75 25.47 -23.35 2.58
C ASP A 75 24.88 -22.78 1.29
N ILE A 76 24.39 -21.54 1.34
CA ILE A 76 23.74 -20.90 0.19
C ILE A 76 24.72 -20.69 -0.97
N ASP A 77 26.00 -20.46 -0.68
CA ASP A 77 27.02 -20.18 -1.69
C ASP A 77 27.57 -21.46 -2.35
N LYS A 78 27.18 -22.65 -1.85
CA LYS A 78 27.60 -23.96 -2.36
C LYS A 78 26.46 -24.75 -3.01
N LEU A 79 25.29 -24.13 -3.12
CA LEU A 79 24.06 -24.79 -3.51
C LEU A 79 23.89 -24.70 -5.03
N THR A 80 23.63 -25.83 -5.70
CA THR A 80 23.26 -25.81 -7.12
C THR A 80 21.80 -25.43 -7.31
N GLU A 81 21.41 -25.01 -8.51
CA GLU A 81 20.01 -24.68 -8.81
C GLU A 81 19.07 -25.86 -8.56
N ASP A 82 19.49 -27.08 -8.92
CA ASP A 82 18.70 -28.30 -8.70
C ASP A 82 18.51 -28.60 -7.21
N GLU A 83 19.57 -28.44 -6.41
CA GLU A 83 19.48 -28.61 -4.96
C GLU A 83 18.61 -27.53 -4.33
N ALA A 84 18.65 -26.30 -4.84
CA ALA A 84 17.81 -25.20 -4.34
C ALA A 84 16.34 -25.50 -4.62
N TYR A 85 16.04 -26.00 -5.81
CA TYR A 85 14.70 -26.36 -6.23
C TYR A 85 14.12 -27.49 -5.37
N GLU A 86 14.88 -28.56 -5.15
CA GLU A 86 14.44 -29.67 -4.29
C GLU A 86 14.25 -29.25 -2.84
N ILE A 87 15.06 -28.32 -2.34
CA ILE A 87 14.91 -27.79 -0.99
C ILE A 87 13.62 -26.97 -0.85
N ILE A 88 13.27 -26.15 -1.84
CA ILE A 88 12.06 -25.31 -1.83
C ILE A 88 10.81 -26.17 -2.03
N LYS A 89 10.87 -27.14 -2.94
CA LYS A 89 9.78 -28.06 -3.24
C LYS A 89 9.41 -28.95 -2.05
N ASN A 90 10.40 -29.30 -1.23
CA ASN A 90 10.24 -30.12 -0.02
C ASN A 90 10.38 -29.30 1.29
N ALA A 91 10.22 -27.96 1.22
CA ALA A 91 10.22 -27.08 2.40
C ALA A 91 8.87 -27.12 3.12
#